data_AF-A0A6P0XXZ8-F1
#
_entry.id   AF-A0A6P0XXZ8-F1
#
_cell.length_a   1.000
_cell.length_b   1.000
_cell.length_c   1.000
_cell.angle_alpha   90.00
_cell.angle_beta   90.00
_cell.angle_gamma   90.00
#
_symmetry.space_group_name_H-M   'P 1'
#
loop_
_entity.id
_entity.type
_entity.pdbx_description
1 polymer ?
#
loop_
_entity_poly.entity_id
_entity_poly.type
_entity_poly.pdbx_seq_one_letter_code
_entity_poly.pdbx_strand_id
1 'polypeptide(L)'
;QRIREISEKEPELLVAHSYTRYLGDLSGGQILKKIAQRGMNLIDGEGTAFYEFPEISDEKAFKNMYRQRMNDLPIDQATADRMVNEANAAFDMNMKMFNELEGNLIKAIGILLFNTLTRRRSSGSTELATAAE
;
A
#
# COMPACT_ATOMS: atom_id res chain seq x y z
N GLN A 1 -9.95 10.09 -11.33
CA GLN A 1 -10.57 10.45 -12.62
C GLN A 1 -11.10 9.21 -13.35
N ARG A 2 -10.26 8.21 -13.65
CA ARG A 2 -10.65 6.99 -14.39
C ARG A 2 -11.88 6.26 -13.84
N ILE A 3 -11.94 5.99 -12.53
CA ILE A 3 -13.10 5.33 -11.89
C ILE A 3 -14.42 6.06 -12.17
N ARG A 4 -14.43 7.41 -12.12
CA ARG A 4 -15.64 8.20 -12.40
C ARG A 4 -16.05 8.09 -13.85
N GLU A 5 -15.09 8.18 -14.76
CA GLU A 5 -15.35 8.04 -16.20
C GLU A 5 -15.97 6.68 -16.54
N ILE A 6 -15.36 5.58 -16.08
CA ILE A 6 -15.90 4.24 -16.38
C ILE A 6 -17.23 4.00 -15.67
N SER A 7 -17.46 4.58 -14.49
CA SER A 7 -18.76 4.47 -13.82
C SER A 7 -19.91 5.08 -14.62
N GLU A 8 -19.62 6.09 -15.44
CA GLU A 8 -20.63 6.77 -16.28
C GLU A 8 -20.79 6.11 -17.65
N LYS A 9 -19.71 5.56 -18.23
CA LYS A 9 -19.67 5.10 -19.63
C LYS A 9 -19.68 3.57 -19.78
N GLU A 10 -18.94 2.86 -18.94
CA GLU A 10 -18.66 1.42 -19.05
C GLU A 10 -18.60 0.79 -17.64
N PRO A 11 -19.71 0.81 -16.88
CA PRO A 11 -19.71 0.47 -15.46
C PRO A 11 -19.29 -0.98 -15.17
N GLU A 12 -19.40 -1.88 -16.15
CA GLU A 12 -18.90 -3.24 -16.02
C GLU A 12 -17.38 -3.29 -15.76
N LEU A 13 -16.62 -2.30 -16.23
CA LEU A 13 -15.18 -2.22 -16.00
C LEU A 13 -14.83 -1.90 -14.54
N LEU A 14 -15.79 -1.48 -13.71
CA LEU A 14 -15.56 -1.30 -12.27
C LEU A 14 -15.21 -2.62 -11.57
N VAL A 15 -15.61 -3.77 -12.13
CA VAL A 15 -15.21 -5.10 -11.63
C VAL A 15 -13.69 -5.24 -11.63
N ALA A 16 -13.00 -4.68 -12.64
CA ALA A 16 -11.56 -4.72 -12.73
C ALA A 16 -10.88 -3.94 -11.59
N HIS A 17 -11.39 -2.76 -11.24
CA HIS A 17 -10.89 -1.96 -10.11
C HIS A 17 -11.16 -2.63 -8.76
N SER A 18 -12.36 -3.20 -8.61
CA SER A 18 -12.75 -3.98 -7.42
C SER A 18 -11.81 -5.17 -7.23
N TYR A 19 -11.53 -5.92 -8.30
CA TYR A 19 -10.60 -7.04 -8.31
C TYR A 19 -9.18 -6.60 -7.92
N THR A 20 -8.62 -5.59 -8.62
CA THR A 20 -7.24 -5.13 -8.41
C THR A 20 -7.03 -4.62 -6.99
N ARG A 21 -8.00 -3.90 -6.41
CA ARG A 21 -7.89 -3.38 -5.04
C ARG A 21 -8.22 -4.43 -3.98
N TYR A 22 -9.47 -4.87 -3.90
CA TYR A 22 -9.93 -5.63 -2.73
C TYR A 22 -9.34 -7.04 -2.65
N LEU A 23 -9.16 -7.73 -3.78
CA LEU A 23 -8.50 -9.03 -3.77
C LEU A 23 -7.00 -8.90 -3.44
N GLY A 24 -6.40 -7.78 -3.86
CA GLY A 24 -5.03 -7.41 -3.49
C GLY A 24 -4.89 -7.14 -2.00
N ASP A 25 -5.81 -6.38 -1.41
CA ASP A 25 -5.81 -6.03 0.01
C ASP A 25 -5.98 -7.29 0.90
N LEU A 26 -6.85 -8.23 0.50
CA LEU A 26 -7.03 -9.56 1.13
C LEU A 26 -5.90 -10.57 0.82
N SER A 27 -4.90 -10.18 0.04
CA SER A 27 -3.78 -11.07 -0.34
C SER A 27 -2.44 -10.45 0.06
N GLY A 28 -1.90 -9.55 -0.76
CA GLY A 28 -0.64 -8.87 -0.48
C GLY A 28 -0.76 -7.86 0.67
N GLY A 29 -1.94 -7.27 0.86
CA GLY A 29 -2.18 -6.28 1.92
C GLY A 29 -1.88 -6.80 3.32
N GLN A 30 -2.13 -8.08 3.60
CA GLN A 30 -1.81 -8.70 4.89
C GLN A 30 -0.29 -8.77 5.16
N ILE A 31 0.53 -8.85 4.12
CA ILE A 31 2.00 -8.74 4.25
C ILE A 31 2.40 -7.29 4.46
N LEU A 32 1.82 -6.36 3.68
CA LEU A 32 2.09 -4.92 3.81
C LEU A 32 1.72 -4.38 5.19
N LYS A 33 0.62 -4.84 5.78
CA LYS A 33 0.23 -4.56 7.16
C LYS A 33 1.36 -4.85 8.15
N LYS A 34 1.95 -6.04 8.07
CA LYS A 34 3.06 -6.46 8.95
C LYS A 34 4.32 -5.63 8.71
N ILE A 35 4.60 -5.27 7.46
CA ILE A 35 5.72 -4.39 7.11
C ILE A 35 5.51 -3.00 7.69
N ALA A 36 4.31 -2.43 7.55
CA ALA A 36 3.95 -1.13 8.08
C ALA A 36 4.07 -1.07 9.61
N GLN A 37 3.52 -2.07 10.31
CA GLN A 37 3.62 -2.18 11.77
C GLN A 37 5.07 -2.15 12.25
N ARG A 38 5.94 -2.95 11.62
CA ARG A 38 7.36 -3.02 11.98
C ARG A 38 8.12 -1.76 11.58
N GLY A 39 7.92 -1.29 10.35
CA GLY A 39 8.67 -0.16 9.78
C GLY A 39 8.35 1.18 10.42
N MET A 40 7.14 1.33 10.98
CA MET A 40 6.70 2.55 11.64
C MET A 40 6.51 2.39 13.16
N ASN A 41 6.88 1.24 13.73
CA ASN A 41 6.71 0.92 15.15
C ASN A 41 5.28 1.18 15.65
N LEU A 42 4.28 0.75 14.87
CA LEU A 42 2.87 0.88 15.24
C LEU A 42 2.52 -0.18 16.28
N ILE A 43 1.91 0.27 17.38
CA ILE A 43 1.48 -0.57 18.50
C ILE A 43 -0.05 -0.63 18.57
N ASP A 44 -0.56 -1.63 19.29
CA ASP A 44 -1.99 -1.75 19.65
C ASP A 44 -2.98 -1.77 18.46
N GLY A 45 -2.50 -2.10 17.26
CA GLY A 45 -3.34 -2.17 16.05
C GLY A 45 -3.64 -0.82 15.40
N GLU A 46 -3.15 0.29 15.95
CA GLU A 46 -3.35 1.61 15.37
C GLU A 46 -2.58 1.80 14.05
N GLY A 47 -3.12 2.62 13.14
CA GLY A 47 -2.47 2.94 11.86
C GLY A 47 -2.56 1.85 10.78
N THR A 48 -3.22 0.72 11.04
CA THR A 48 -3.37 -0.38 10.06
C THR A 48 -4.80 -0.82 9.77
N ALA A 49 -5.80 -0.04 10.20
CA ALA A 49 -7.23 -0.33 9.98
C ALA A 49 -7.61 -0.61 8.51
N PHE A 50 -6.87 -0.03 7.55
CA PHE A 50 -7.06 -0.30 6.12
C PHE A 50 -6.95 -1.78 5.73
N TYR A 51 -6.16 -2.57 6.47
CA TYR A 51 -5.96 -4.00 6.22
C TYR A 51 -6.73 -4.89 7.21
N GLU A 52 -7.69 -4.33 7.96
CA GLU A 52 -8.56 -5.05 8.89
C GLU A 52 -9.94 -5.26 8.27
N PHE A 53 -10.39 -6.52 8.24
CA PHE A 53 -11.65 -6.91 7.61
C PHE A 53 -12.55 -7.66 8.62
N PRO A 54 -13.18 -6.97 9.58
CA PRO A 54 -13.89 -7.62 10.69
C PRO A 54 -15.10 -8.46 10.26
N GLU A 55 -15.67 -8.15 9.10
CA GLU A 55 -16.81 -8.89 8.52
C GLU A 55 -16.38 -10.14 7.72
N ILE A 56 -15.07 -10.34 7.53
CA ILE A 56 -14.51 -11.47 6.77
C ILE A 56 -13.81 -12.41 7.77
N SER A 57 -14.55 -13.41 8.25
CA SER A 57 -14.02 -14.39 9.20
C SER A 57 -13.08 -15.43 8.58
N ASP A 58 -13.26 -15.73 7.29
CA ASP A 58 -12.40 -16.63 6.52
C ASP A 58 -12.03 -15.98 5.18
N GLU A 59 -10.83 -15.38 5.14
CA GLU A 59 -10.31 -14.72 3.95
C GLU A 59 -10.17 -15.67 2.76
N LYS A 60 -9.83 -16.94 2.99
CA LYS A 60 -9.61 -17.91 1.91
C LYS A 60 -10.95 -18.27 1.28
N ALA A 61 -11.95 -18.58 2.10
CA ALA A 61 -13.31 -18.84 1.62
C ALA A 61 -13.89 -17.63 0.88
N PHE A 62 -13.70 -16.43 1.43
CA PHE A 62 -14.16 -15.20 0.79
C PHE A 62 -13.52 -14.98 -0.58
N LYS A 63 -12.20 -15.16 -0.70
CA LYS A 63 -11.49 -15.02 -2.00
C LYS A 63 -11.95 -16.04 -3.04
N ASN A 64 -12.27 -17.27 -2.62
CA ASN A 64 -12.80 -18.28 -3.53
C ASN A 64 -14.21 -17.91 -4.01
N MET A 65 -15.07 -17.47 -3.10
CA MET A 65 -16.41 -16.99 -3.39
C MET A 65 -16.38 -15.76 -4.33
N TYR A 66 -15.50 -14.80 -4.08
CA TYR A 66 -15.29 -13.64 -4.96
C TYR A 66 -14.91 -14.04 -6.38
N ARG A 67 -13.94 -14.95 -6.56
CA ARG A 67 -13.55 -15.47 -7.88
C ARG A 67 -14.69 -16.19 -8.58
N GLN A 68 -15.46 -16.99 -7.84
CA GLN A 68 -16.62 -17.68 -8.41
C GLN A 68 -17.66 -16.67 -8.90
N ARG A 69 -17.96 -15.62 -8.12
CA ARG A 69 -18.88 -14.56 -8.55
C ARG A 69 -18.43 -13.85 -9.82
N MET A 70 -17.12 -13.65 -10.02
CA MET A 70 -16.59 -13.12 -11.27
C MET A 70 -16.79 -14.10 -12.44
N ASN A 71 -16.56 -15.39 -12.23
CA ASN A 71 -16.77 -16.42 -13.26
C ASN A 71 -18.25 -16.52 -13.69
N ASP A 72 -19.17 -16.22 -12.77
CA ASP A 72 -20.62 -16.30 -13.00
C ASP A 72 -21.21 -15.03 -13.64
N LEU A 73 -20.39 -14.02 -13.96
CA LEU A 73 -20.87 -12.79 -14.59
C LEU A 73 -21.44 -13.08 -15.99
N PRO A 74 -22.66 -12.59 -16.32
CA PRO A 74 -23.28 -12.83 -17.62
C PRO A 74 -22.70 -11.89 -18.69
N ILE A 75 -21.42 -12.04 -19.00
CA ILE A 75 -20.68 -11.22 -19.96
C ILE A 75 -20.11 -12.07 -21.09
N ASP A 76 -19.89 -11.43 -22.25
CA ASP A 76 -19.19 -12.06 -23.35
C ASP A 76 -17.66 -12.00 -23.16
N GLN A 77 -16.93 -12.79 -23.97
CA GLN A 77 -15.48 -12.82 -23.92
C GLN A 77 -14.86 -11.45 -24.22
N ALA A 78 -15.45 -10.68 -25.14
CA ALA A 78 -14.94 -9.35 -25.48
C ALA A 78 -14.97 -8.40 -24.28
N THR A 79 -16.02 -8.47 -23.46
CA THR A 79 -16.13 -7.69 -22.22
C THR A 79 -15.17 -8.19 -21.16
N ALA A 80 -14.99 -9.51 -21.02
CA ALA A 80 -13.99 -10.08 -20.13
C ALA A 80 -12.57 -9.60 -20.49
N ASP A 81 -12.22 -9.56 -21.78
CA ASP A 81 -10.93 -9.04 -22.25
C ASP A 81 -10.76 -7.54 -21.93
N ARG A 82 -11.83 -6.74 -22.10
CA ARG A 82 -11.81 -5.32 -21.68
C ARG A 82 -11.59 -5.18 -20.17
N MET A 83 -12.22 -6.02 -19.34
CA MET A 83 -12.01 -6.03 -17.89
C MET A 83 -10.58 -6.38 -17.51
N VAL A 84 -9.96 -7.36 -18.18
CA VAL A 84 -8.54 -7.71 -17.96
C VAL A 84 -7.62 -6.54 -18.31
N ASN A 85 -7.86 -5.88 -19.43
CA ASN A 85 -7.10 -4.70 -19.83
C ASN A 85 -7.25 -3.55 -18.82
N GLU A 86 -8.47 -3.29 -18.33
CA GLU A 86 -8.69 -2.29 -17.29
C GLU A 86 -8.03 -2.69 -15.97
N ALA A 87 -7.97 -3.99 -15.62
CA ALA A 87 -7.29 -4.45 -14.42
C ALA A 87 -5.78 -4.16 -14.48
N ASN A 88 -5.15 -4.41 -15.64
CA ASN A 88 -3.75 -4.04 -15.88
C ASN A 88 -3.55 -2.52 -15.78
N ALA A 89 -4.43 -1.72 -16.38
CA ALA A 89 -4.38 -0.26 -16.27
C ALA A 89 -4.55 0.21 -14.82
N ALA A 90 -5.41 -0.44 -14.03
CA ALA A 90 -5.58 -0.20 -12.60
C ALA A 90 -4.30 -0.50 -11.83
N PHE A 91 -3.61 -1.62 -12.13
CA PHE A 91 -2.28 -1.90 -11.55
C PHE A 91 -1.27 -0.80 -11.89
N ASP A 92 -1.19 -0.36 -13.14
CA ASP A 92 -0.28 0.71 -13.57
C ASP A 92 -0.58 2.04 -12.86
N MET A 93 -1.85 2.38 -12.68
CA MET A 93 -2.26 3.57 -11.92
C MET A 93 -1.82 3.49 -10.46
N ASN A 94 -1.94 2.31 -9.82
CA ASN A 94 -1.43 2.11 -8.46
C ASN A 94 0.10 2.28 -8.41
N MET A 95 0.83 1.75 -9.41
CA MET A 95 2.28 1.91 -9.48
C MET A 95 2.72 3.36 -9.66
N LYS A 96 2.02 4.13 -10.51
CA LYS A 96 2.30 5.57 -10.68
C LYS A 96 2.15 6.33 -9.37
N MET A 97 1.11 6.05 -8.59
CA MET A 97 0.93 6.65 -7.26
C MET A 97 2.10 6.32 -6.32
N PHE A 98 2.63 5.08 -6.35
CA PHE A 98 3.81 4.74 -5.54
C PHE A 98 5.07 5.49 -6.01
N ASN A 99 5.27 5.63 -7.32
CA ASN A 99 6.42 6.34 -7.87
C ASN A 99 6.40 7.84 -7.49
N GLU A 100 5.22 8.46 -7.38
CA GLU A 100 5.09 9.86 -6.91
C GLU A 100 5.61 10.04 -5.46
N LEU A 101 5.62 8.98 -4.65
CA LEU A 101 6.11 9.02 -3.27
C LEU A 101 7.62 8.76 -3.14
N GLU A 102 8.28 8.31 -4.20
CA GLU A 102 9.70 7.93 -4.18
C GLU A 102 10.62 9.11 -3.79
N GLY A 103 10.36 10.31 -4.33
CA GLY A 103 11.13 11.50 -4.00
C GLY A 103 11.03 11.89 -2.52
N ASN A 104 9.85 11.72 -1.92
CA ASN A 104 9.63 11.97 -0.49
C ASN A 104 10.41 10.97 0.38
N LEU A 105 10.47 9.71 -0.04
CA LEU A 105 11.24 8.67 0.65
C LEU A 105 12.74 8.97 0.64
N ILE A 106 13.30 9.33 -0.53
CA ILE A 106 14.72 9.69 -0.66
C ILE A 106 15.06 10.85 0.28
N LYS A 107 14.22 11.89 0.33
CA LYS A 107 14.40 13.03 1.23
C LYS A 107 14.36 12.61 2.70
N ALA A 108 13.42 11.77 3.10
CA ALA A 108 13.29 11.31 4.48
C ALA A 108 14.52 10.50 4.93
N ILE A 109 15.04 9.62 4.08
CA ILE A 109 16.27 8.86 4.34
C ILE A 109 17.46 9.82 4.49
N GLY A 110 17.58 10.82 3.62
CA GLY A 110 18.63 11.84 3.70
C GLY A 110 18.63 12.60 5.03
N ILE A 111 17.45 13.02 5.50
CA ILE A 111 17.28 13.71 6.80
C ILE A 111 17.68 12.78 7.95
N LEU A 112 17.26 11.52 7.93
CA LEU A 112 17.57 10.56 8.99
C LEU A 112 19.07 10.26 9.07
N LEU A 113 19.74 10.10 7.93
CA LEU A 113 21.20 9.93 7.87
C LEU A 113 21.94 11.18 8.36
N PHE A 114 21.54 12.38 7.92
CA PHE A 114 22.13 13.64 8.37
C PHE A 114 22.01 13.84 9.89
N ASN A 115 20.81 13.59 10.44
CA ASN A 115 20.57 13.69 11.88
C ASN A 115 21.42 12.68 12.66
N THR A 116 21.56 11.46 12.15
CA THR A 116 22.39 10.43 12.79
C THR A 116 23.87 10.82 12.81
N LEU A 117 24.38 11.40 11.71
CA LEU A 117 25.76 11.85 11.58
C LEU A 117 26.07 13.08 12.45
N THR A 118 25.15 14.04 12.53
CA THR A 118 25.33 15.27 13.31
C THR A 118 25.13 15.07 14.82
N ARG A 119 24.26 14.14 15.23
CA ARG A 119 24.03 13.80 16.65
C ARG A 119 25.27 13.21 17.33
N ARG A 120 26.20 12.61 16.58
CA ARG A 120 27.46 12.05 17.09
C ARG A 120 28.51 13.12 17.44
N ARG A 121 28.30 14.39 17.07
CA ARG A 121 29.32 15.44 17.12
C ARG A 121 29.18 16.42 18.29
N SER A 122 28.23 16.24 19.21
CA SER A 122 27.96 17.21 20.31
C SER A 122 28.55 16.87 21.69
N SER A 123 29.30 15.76 21.85
CA SER A 123 30.13 15.56 23.05
C SER A 123 31.46 16.29 22.87
N GLY A 124 31.53 17.55 23.30
CA GLY A 124 32.72 18.40 23.18
C GLY A 124 33.90 17.92 24.01
N SER A 125 35.09 17.92 23.41
CA SER A 125 36.37 17.52 24.01
C SER A 125 37.01 18.59 24.91
N THR A 126 36.26 19.23 25.81
CA THR A 126 36.79 20.31 26.68
C THR A 126 36.47 20.19 28.18
N GLU A 127 36.32 18.98 28.72
CA GLU A 127 36.21 18.78 30.19
C GLU A 127 37.44 18.11 30.86
N LEU A 128 38.61 18.08 30.21
CA LEU A 128 39.85 17.52 30.79
C LEU A 128 41.03 18.50 30.67
N ALA A 129 40.90 19.69 31.26
CA ALA A 129 42.05 20.59 31.50
C ALA A 129 41.73 21.61 32.61
N THR A 130 41.33 21.14 33.81
CA THR A 130 41.28 22.00 35.02
C THR A 130 41.27 21.12 36.27
N ALA A 131 42.31 20.29 36.44
CA ALA A 131 42.60 19.63 37.71
C ALA A 131 44.08 19.20 37.74
N ALA A 132 44.96 20.16 37.99
CA ALA A 132 46.31 19.93 38.49
C ALA A 132 46.77 21.24 39.15
N GLU A 133 46.53 21.33 40.47
CA GLU A 133 47.38 22.12 41.38
C GLU A 133 48.65 21.32 41.69
#